data_AF-A0A2A5CQ86-F1
#
_entry.id   AF-A0A2A5CQ86-F1
#
_cell.length_a   1.000
_cell.length_b   1.000
_cell.length_c   1.000
_cell.angle_alpha   90.00
_cell.angle_beta   90.00
_cell.angle_gamma   90.00
#
_symmetry.space_group_name_H-M   'P 1'
#
loop_
_entity.id
_entity.type
_entity.pdbx_description
1 polymer ?
#
loop_
_entity_poly.entity_id
_entity_poly.type
_entity_poly.pdbx_seq_one_letter_code
_entity_poly.pdbx_strand_id
1 'polypeptide(L)'
;MVNSKLRDKRRRYLGEKICHFYQQPLHIEKASGPWLFGIDGKRYLDLYNNVPQVGHCNPHVSRAISRQVKTLNTSTRYLYKIILDYSERLVNLLPDHLQACVFFNSGSEANDIVLQMARLISGHQGAIIVEDAYHGITDIIKDLSPEGRQDIPSHVATLTAPCSYRGPHAGMQNSAEKNILSRN
;
A
#
# COMPACT_ATOMS: atom_id res chain seq x y z
N MET A 1 -16.44 -13.27 -22.95
CA MET A 1 -16.92 -14.22 -21.92
C MET A 1 -15.72 -14.68 -21.09
N VAL A 2 -15.78 -14.63 -19.75
CA VAL A 2 -14.67 -15.08 -18.88
C VAL A 2 -14.37 -16.55 -19.17
N ASN A 3 -13.09 -16.87 -19.37
CA ASN A 3 -12.66 -18.24 -19.61
C ASN A 3 -12.87 -19.07 -18.33
N SER A 4 -13.93 -19.89 -18.31
CA SER A 4 -14.31 -20.71 -17.15
C SER A 4 -13.17 -21.61 -16.68
N LYS A 5 -12.42 -22.20 -17.62
CA LYS A 5 -11.23 -23.01 -17.32
C LYS A 5 -10.14 -22.20 -16.62
N LEU A 6 -9.94 -20.93 -16.99
CA LEU A 6 -8.97 -20.05 -16.34
C LEU A 6 -9.38 -19.72 -14.90
N ARG A 7 -10.68 -19.45 -14.68
CA ARG A 7 -11.22 -19.21 -13.33
C ARG A 7 -11.05 -20.44 -12.44
N ASP A 8 -11.33 -21.63 -12.96
CA ASP A 8 -11.19 -22.88 -12.20
C ASP A 8 -9.73 -23.19 -11.87
N LYS A 9 -8.81 -22.94 -12.82
CA LYS A 9 -7.36 -23.02 -12.56
C LYS A 9 -6.94 -22.05 -11.47
N ARG A 10 -7.37 -20.79 -11.55
CA ARG A 10 -7.05 -19.78 -10.52
C ARG A 10 -7.52 -20.23 -9.14
N ARG A 11 -8.78 -20.69 -9.02
CA ARG A 11 -9.34 -21.20 -7.77
C ARG A 11 -8.54 -22.39 -7.24
N ARG A 12 -8.17 -23.34 -8.11
CA ARG A 12 -7.38 -24.52 -7.73
C ARG A 12 -5.97 -24.17 -7.25
N TYR A 13 -5.29 -23.27 -7.96
CA TYR A 13 -3.86 -23.02 -7.72
C TYR A 13 -3.58 -21.88 -6.75
N LEU A 14 -4.48 -20.89 -6.66
CA LEU A 14 -4.31 -19.73 -5.78
C LEU A 14 -5.25 -19.77 -4.56
N GLY A 15 -6.08 -20.80 -4.45
CA GLY A 15 -7.01 -20.98 -3.34
C GLY A 15 -8.38 -20.34 -3.57
N GLU A 16 -9.39 -20.90 -2.93
CA GLU A 16 -10.79 -20.51 -3.11
C GLU A 16 -11.13 -19.18 -2.45
N LYS A 17 -10.35 -18.77 -1.44
CA LYS A 17 -10.60 -17.57 -0.66
C LYS A 17 -10.06 -16.28 -1.30
N ILE A 18 -9.26 -16.37 -2.36
CA ILE A 18 -8.79 -15.18 -3.07
C ILE A 18 -9.94 -14.61 -3.91
N CYS A 19 -10.46 -13.47 -3.49
CA CYS A 19 -11.57 -12.81 -4.14
C CYS A 19 -11.19 -12.18 -5.50
N HIS A 20 -12.21 -11.96 -6.31
CA HIS A 20 -12.14 -11.06 -7.46
C HIS A 20 -12.61 -9.67 -7.04
N PHE A 21 -12.06 -8.63 -7.66
CA PHE A 21 -12.53 -7.26 -7.45
C PHE A 21 -13.97 -7.03 -7.91
N TYR A 22 -14.46 -7.81 -8.87
CA TYR A 22 -15.79 -7.65 -9.46
C TYR A 22 -16.57 -8.96 -9.42
N GLN A 23 -17.89 -8.87 -9.24
CA GLN A 23 -18.82 -10.00 -9.29
C GLN A 23 -18.71 -10.79 -10.61
N GLN A 24 -18.57 -10.06 -11.71
CA GLN A 24 -18.18 -10.61 -13.01
C GLN A 24 -16.68 -10.33 -13.21
N PRO A 25 -15.81 -11.34 -13.07
CA PRO A 25 -14.37 -11.12 -13.19
C PRO A 25 -14.00 -10.55 -14.56
N LEU A 26 -13.06 -9.61 -14.59
CA LEU A 26 -12.54 -9.09 -15.86
C LEU A 26 -11.37 -9.97 -16.33
N HIS A 27 -11.42 -10.42 -17.58
CA HIS A 27 -10.32 -11.14 -18.22
C HIS A 27 -9.49 -10.17 -19.06
N ILE A 28 -8.45 -9.61 -18.44
CA ILE A 28 -7.57 -8.60 -19.02
C ILE A 28 -6.30 -9.26 -19.58
N GLU A 29 -5.89 -8.87 -20.79
CA GLU A 29 -4.69 -9.39 -21.47
C GLU A 29 -3.61 -8.33 -21.72
N LYS A 30 -3.99 -7.05 -21.74
CA LYS A 30 -3.10 -5.94 -22.06
C LYS A 30 -3.48 -4.71 -21.24
N ALA A 31 -2.50 -3.85 -20.99
CA ALA A 31 -2.69 -2.57 -20.34
C ALA A 31 -1.77 -1.51 -20.96
N SER A 32 -2.20 -0.25 -20.97
CA SER A 32 -1.37 0.89 -21.41
C SER A 32 -1.96 2.21 -20.92
N GLY A 33 -1.13 3.03 -20.28
CA GLY A 33 -1.57 4.30 -19.69
C GLY A 33 -2.68 4.03 -18.67
N PRO A 34 -3.83 4.73 -18.73
CA PRO A 34 -4.93 4.49 -17.79
C PRO A 34 -5.87 3.34 -18.22
N TRP A 35 -5.52 2.56 -19.26
CA TRP A 35 -6.44 1.59 -19.86
C TRP A 35 -6.02 0.13 -19.62
N LEU A 36 -7.01 -0.70 -19.29
CA LEU A 36 -6.95 -2.16 -19.34
C LEU A 36 -7.76 -2.66 -20.55
N PHE A 37 -7.29 -3.72 -21.21
CA PHE A 37 -7.88 -4.28 -22.41
C PHE A 37 -8.29 -5.73 -22.13
N GLY A 38 -9.59 -6.00 -22.26
CA GLY A 38 -10.14 -7.33 -22.17
C GLY A 38 -9.92 -8.13 -23.45
N ILE A 39 -9.95 -9.46 -23.34
CA ILE A 39 -9.82 -10.38 -24.49
C ILE A 39 -10.95 -10.27 -25.52
N ASP A 40 -12.05 -9.61 -25.15
CA ASP A 40 -13.20 -9.34 -26.01
C ASP A 40 -13.05 -8.01 -26.78
N GLY A 41 -11.87 -7.38 -26.70
CA GLY A 41 -11.58 -6.08 -27.30
C GLY A 41 -12.13 -4.89 -26.49
N LYS A 42 -12.84 -5.13 -25.38
CA LYS A 42 -13.36 -4.05 -24.54
C LYS A 42 -12.23 -3.37 -23.77
N ARG A 43 -12.30 -2.05 -23.70
CA ARG A 43 -11.38 -1.21 -22.93
C ARG A 43 -12.03 -0.76 -21.64
N TYR A 44 -11.28 -0.82 -20.55
CA TYR A 44 -11.69 -0.41 -19.21
C TYR A 44 -10.77 0.71 -18.75
N LEU A 45 -11.35 1.84 -18.35
CA LEU A 45 -10.59 2.90 -17.69
C LEU A 45 -10.30 2.44 -16.27
N ASP A 46 -9.03 2.41 -15.89
CA ASP A 46 -8.61 1.98 -14.57
C ASP A 46 -8.63 3.15 -13.58
N LEU A 47 -9.63 3.11 -12.70
CA LEU A 47 -9.83 4.08 -11.62
C LEU A 47 -9.61 3.45 -10.24
N TYR A 48 -8.97 2.27 -10.17
CA TYR A 48 -8.90 1.49 -8.94
C TYR A 48 -7.50 1.00 -8.58
N ASN A 49 -6.68 0.52 -9.54
CA ASN A 49 -5.42 -0.11 -9.16
C ASN A 49 -4.46 0.84 -8.43
N ASN A 50 -3.93 0.37 -7.30
CA ASN A 50 -3.08 1.16 -6.40
C ASN A 50 -1.65 1.41 -6.94
N VAL A 51 -1.16 0.55 -7.83
CA VAL A 51 0.27 0.48 -8.22
C VAL A 51 0.67 1.38 -9.39
N PRO A 52 -0.06 1.42 -10.53
CA PRO A 52 0.41 2.07 -11.75
C PRO A 52 0.15 3.59 -11.74
N GLN A 53 0.73 4.31 -10.78
CA GLN A 53 0.53 5.77 -10.62
C GLN A 53 0.93 6.59 -11.86
N VAL A 54 1.91 6.10 -12.63
CA VAL A 54 2.35 6.72 -13.90
C VAL A 54 1.75 6.04 -15.14
N GLY A 55 0.66 5.31 -14.95
CA GLY A 55 0.00 4.51 -15.97
C GLY A 55 0.63 3.14 -16.19
N HIS A 56 -0.20 2.21 -16.66
CA HIS A 56 0.19 0.84 -17.01
C HIS A 56 1.24 0.81 -18.10
N CYS A 57 2.20 -0.11 -17.95
CA CYS A 57 3.24 -0.38 -18.95
C CYS A 57 3.97 0.88 -19.43
N ASN A 58 4.16 1.87 -18.54
CA ASN A 58 4.80 3.14 -18.88
C ASN A 58 6.16 2.90 -19.57
N PRO A 59 6.37 3.38 -20.82
CA PRO A 59 7.58 3.09 -21.59
C PRO A 59 8.87 3.59 -20.93
N HIS A 60 8.81 4.67 -20.15
CA HIS A 60 9.97 5.17 -19.43
C HIS A 60 10.39 4.19 -18.32
N VAL A 61 9.43 3.73 -17.52
CA VAL A 61 9.66 2.78 -16.42
C VAL A 61 10.12 1.42 -16.94
N SER A 62 9.42 0.87 -17.94
CA SER A 62 9.76 -0.45 -18.48
C SER A 62 11.15 -0.50 -19.12
N ARG A 63 11.55 0.56 -19.85
CA ARG A 63 12.92 0.69 -20.37
C ARG A 63 13.96 0.80 -19.25
N ALA A 64 13.68 1.57 -18.19
CA ALA A 64 14.60 1.69 -17.06
C ALA A 64 14.82 0.35 -16.35
N ILE A 65 13.74 -0.39 -16.07
CA ILE A 65 13.81 -1.73 -15.48
C ILE A 65 14.60 -2.69 -16.40
N SER A 66 14.25 -2.73 -17.69
CA SER A 66 14.92 -3.62 -18.66
C SER A 66 16.41 -3.33 -18.80
N ARG A 67 16.81 -2.06 -18.78
CA ARG A 67 18.22 -1.67 -18.78
C ARG A 67 18.92 -2.15 -17.51
N GLN A 68 18.35 -1.86 -16.34
CA GLN A 68 18.98 -2.20 -15.07
C GLN A 68 19.11 -3.71 -14.87
N VAL A 69 18.08 -4.50 -15.17
CA VAL A 69 18.12 -5.95 -14.96
C VAL A 69 19.13 -6.66 -15.86
N LYS A 70 19.43 -6.10 -17.03
CA LYS A 70 20.50 -6.59 -17.92
C LYS A 70 21.90 -6.26 -17.41
N THR A 71 22.02 -5.30 -16.50
CA THR A 71 23.31 -4.86 -15.94
C THR A 71 23.54 -5.44 -14.55
N LEU A 72 22.60 -5.27 -13.63
CA LEU A 72 22.77 -5.66 -12.22
C LEU A 72 21.42 -5.77 -11.48
N ASN A 73 21.22 -6.88 -10.77
CA ASN A 73 20.18 -7.07 -9.76
C ASN A 73 20.80 -7.76 -8.55
N THR A 74 21.06 -7.01 -7.47
CA THR A 74 21.82 -7.50 -6.31
C THR A 74 21.38 -6.81 -5.01
N SER A 75 21.87 -7.32 -3.88
CA SER A 75 21.64 -6.75 -2.54
C SER A 75 22.30 -5.39 -2.36
N THR A 76 21.65 -4.51 -1.61
CA THR A 76 22.15 -3.20 -1.16
C THR A 76 23.43 -3.27 -0.30
N ARG A 77 23.87 -4.48 0.09
CA ARG A 77 25.17 -4.70 0.76
C ARG A 77 26.37 -4.51 -0.17
N TYR A 78 26.17 -4.56 -1.49
CA TYR A 78 27.19 -4.19 -2.45
C TYR A 78 27.10 -2.70 -2.77
N LEU A 79 28.23 -2.09 -3.15
CA LEU A 79 28.28 -0.67 -3.50
C LEU A 79 27.93 -0.47 -4.98
N TYR A 80 26.86 0.29 -5.25
CA TYR A 80 26.47 0.65 -6.61
C TYR A 80 25.63 1.94 -6.64
N LYS A 81 25.72 2.67 -7.74
CA LYS A 81 25.27 4.06 -7.84
C LYS A 81 23.74 4.23 -7.77
N ILE A 82 22.96 3.36 -8.42
CA ILE A 82 21.52 3.61 -8.66
C ILE A 82 20.69 3.82 -7.38
N ILE A 83 21.01 3.09 -6.31
CA ILE A 83 20.29 3.20 -5.04
C ILE A 83 20.66 4.47 -4.30
N LEU A 84 21.94 4.90 -4.39
CA LEU A 84 22.41 6.14 -3.77
C LEU A 84 21.85 7.38 -4.48
N ASP A 85 21.89 7.40 -5.82
CA ASP A 85 21.28 8.47 -6.63
C ASP A 85 19.76 8.59 -6.34
N TYR A 86 19.09 7.45 -6.14
CA TYR A 86 17.68 7.45 -5.78
C TYR A 86 17.44 7.98 -4.36
N SER A 87 18.22 7.53 -3.38
CA SER A 87 18.16 8.03 -2.00
C SER A 87 18.38 9.53 -1.93
N GLU A 88 19.41 10.06 -2.58
CA GLU A 88 19.71 11.50 -2.62
C GLU A 88 18.53 12.29 -3.17
N ARG A 89 17.97 11.85 -4.30
CA ARG A 89 16.80 12.49 -4.90
C ARG A 89 15.57 12.41 -4.01
N LEU A 90 15.38 11.32 -3.26
CA LEU A 90 14.24 11.13 -2.38
C LEU A 90 14.33 12.04 -1.15
N VAL A 91 15.47 12.05 -0.44
CA VAL A 91 15.64 12.87 0.76
C VAL A 91 15.55 14.37 0.47
N ASN A 92 16.00 14.80 -0.72
CA ASN A 92 15.87 16.20 -1.15
C ASN A 92 14.42 16.65 -1.40
N LEU A 93 13.43 15.74 -1.40
CA LEU A 93 12.01 16.06 -1.49
C LEU A 93 11.32 16.08 -0.11
N LEU A 94 12.03 15.67 0.95
CA LEU A 94 11.49 15.56 2.30
C LEU A 94 11.93 16.77 3.15
N PRO A 95 11.26 17.04 4.28
CA PRO A 95 11.73 18.03 5.25
C PRO A 95 13.16 17.76 5.74
N ASP A 96 13.90 18.82 6.11
CA ASP A 96 15.34 18.77 6.45
C ASP A 96 15.74 17.73 7.50
N HIS A 97 14.82 17.32 8.39
CA HIS A 97 15.09 16.33 9.43
C HIS A 97 14.98 14.87 8.95
N LEU A 98 14.53 14.62 7.71
CA LEU A 98 14.38 13.28 7.12
C LEU A 98 15.48 13.03 6.07
N GLN A 99 16.67 12.67 6.54
CA GLN A 99 17.90 12.63 5.72
C GLN A 99 18.39 11.22 5.38
N ALA A 100 17.68 10.17 5.78
CA ALA A 100 18.10 8.78 5.59
C ALA A 100 16.95 7.92 5.04
N CYS A 101 17.30 6.90 4.25
CA CYS A 101 16.34 5.95 3.68
C CYS A 101 16.74 4.51 4.00
N VAL A 102 15.74 3.68 4.28
CA VAL A 102 15.85 2.23 4.27
C VAL A 102 14.81 1.69 3.29
N PHE A 103 15.21 0.77 2.42
CA PHE A 103 14.34 0.25 1.36
C PHE A 103 13.83 -1.15 1.69
N PHE A 104 12.56 -1.35 1.38
CA PHE A 104 11.83 -2.60 1.60
C PHE A 104 11.07 -3.00 0.34
N ASN A 105 10.62 -4.24 0.27
CA ASN A 105 9.84 -4.74 -0.87
C ASN A 105 8.33 -4.57 -0.67
N SER A 106 7.89 -4.20 0.54
CA SER A 106 6.49 -3.93 0.83
C SER A 106 6.33 -2.87 1.92
N GLY A 107 5.13 -2.27 1.99
CA GLY A 107 4.76 -1.39 3.09
C GLY A 107 4.64 -2.11 4.43
N SER A 108 4.31 -3.42 4.43
CA SER A 108 4.27 -4.21 5.68
C SER A 108 5.67 -4.34 6.29
N GLU A 109 6.68 -4.70 5.49
CA GLU A 109 8.07 -4.76 5.95
C GLU A 109 8.59 -3.42 6.48
N ALA A 110 8.23 -2.33 5.81
CA ALA A 110 8.59 -0.98 6.26
C ALA A 110 7.97 -0.67 7.63
N ASN A 111 6.68 -0.95 7.80
CA ASN A 111 5.98 -0.70 9.06
C ASN A 111 6.46 -1.63 10.19
N ASP A 112 6.86 -2.87 9.90
CA ASP A 112 7.48 -3.77 10.87
C ASP A 112 8.73 -3.15 11.50
N ILE A 113 9.62 -2.60 10.67
CA ILE A 113 10.86 -1.97 11.15
C ILE A 113 10.57 -0.67 11.88
N VAL A 114 9.65 0.15 11.38
CA VAL A 114 9.26 1.40 12.05
C VAL A 114 8.70 1.12 13.44
N LEU A 115 7.81 0.13 13.59
CA LEU A 115 7.25 -0.25 14.88
C LEU A 115 8.34 -0.79 15.83
N GLN A 116 9.26 -1.60 15.33
CA GLN A 116 10.39 -2.09 16.13
C GLN A 116 11.30 -0.94 16.62
N MET A 117 11.61 0.02 15.74
CA MET A 117 12.40 1.20 16.09
C MET A 117 11.68 2.06 17.12
N ALA A 118 10.38 2.32 16.94
CA ALA A 118 9.58 3.11 17.87
C ALA A 118 9.54 2.46 19.26
N ARG A 119 9.34 1.13 19.33
CA ARG A 119 9.37 0.36 20.59
C ARG A 119 10.74 0.41 21.26
N LEU A 120 11.82 0.26 20.49
CA LEU A 120 13.19 0.32 21.00
C LEU A 120 13.52 1.70 21.60
N ILE A 121 13.15 2.78 20.91
CA ILE A 121 13.46 4.16 21.33
C ILE A 121 12.59 4.57 22.52
N SER A 122 11.29 4.25 22.48
CA SER A 122 10.34 4.70 23.50
C SER A 122 10.29 3.80 24.73
N GLY A 123 10.66 2.53 24.63
CA GLY A 123 10.43 1.51 25.67
C GLY A 123 8.97 1.04 25.80
N HIS A 124 8.05 1.58 25.00
CA HIS A 124 6.62 1.26 25.08
C HIS A 124 6.23 0.18 24.07
N GLN A 125 5.24 -0.65 24.39
CA GLN A 125 4.76 -1.73 23.50
C GLN A 125 3.46 -1.41 22.77
N GLY A 126 2.70 -0.43 23.28
CA GLY A 126 1.40 -0.06 22.75
C GLY A 126 1.47 0.83 21.51
N ALA A 127 0.37 0.92 20.79
CA ALA A 127 0.22 1.78 19.61
C ALA A 127 -1.12 2.51 19.62
N ILE A 128 -1.14 3.71 19.03
CA ILE A 128 -2.37 4.45 18.74
C ILE A 128 -2.50 4.53 17.22
N ILE A 129 -3.64 4.11 16.70
CA ILE A 129 -3.93 4.07 15.25
C ILE A 129 -5.27 4.74 14.97
N VAL A 130 -5.60 4.96 13.70
CA VAL A 130 -6.92 5.43 13.29
C VAL A 130 -7.84 4.23 13.02
N GLU A 131 -9.12 4.34 13.35
CA GLU A 131 -10.15 3.37 12.97
C GLU A 131 -10.12 3.11 11.45
N ASP A 132 -10.37 1.86 11.04
CA ASP A 132 -10.32 1.40 9.64
C ASP A 132 -8.96 1.54 8.92
N ALA A 133 -7.87 1.81 9.64
CA ALA A 133 -6.55 1.89 9.03
C ALA A 133 -6.04 0.53 8.53
N TYR A 134 -5.19 0.58 7.51
CA TYR A 134 -4.46 -0.57 6.97
C TYR A 134 -2.96 -0.27 6.95
N HIS A 135 -2.20 -1.01 7.77
CA HIS A 135 -0.74 -0.86 7.90
C HIS A 135 0.03 -2.09 7.38
N GLY A 136 -0.66 -3.18 7.06
CA GLY A 136 -0.04 -4.37 6.47
C GLY A 136 -0.60 -5.67 7.03
N ILE A 137 0.04 -6.77 6.67
CA ILE A 137 -0.46 -8.14 6.95
C ILE A 137 0.54 -9.01 7.71
N THR A 138 1.74 -8.49 8.00
CA THR A 138 2.76 -9.18 8.79
C THR A 138 2.32 -9.34 10.24
N ASP A 139 2.85 -10.36 10.93
CA ASP A 139 2.37 -10.72 12.27
C ASP A 139 2.51 -9.58 13.31
N ILE A 140 3.54 -8.74 13.19
CA ILE A 140 3.76 -7.64 14.13
C ILE A 140 2.91 -6.40 13.81
N ILE A 141 2.45 -6.23 12.56
CA ILE A 141 1.68 -5.06 12.12
C ILE A 141 0.19 -5.33 11.92
N LYS A 142 -0.23 -6.60 11.78
CA LYS A 142 -1.64 -6.98 11.57
C LYS A 142 -2.55 -6.51 12.71
N ASP A 143 -2.00 -6.38 13.91
CA ASP A 143 -2.71 -5.85 15.08
C ASP A 143 -2.93 -4.34 15.00
N LEU A 144 -2.11 -3.65 14.22
CA LEU A 144 -2.25 -2.24 13.91
C LEU A 144 -3.09 -2.00 12.64
N SER A 145 -3.63 -3.04 12.00
CA SER A 145 -4.46 -2.95 10.78
C SER A 145 -5.91 -3.36 11.05
N PRO A 146 -6.72 -2.49 11.67
CA PRO A 146 -8.08 -2.80 12.11
C PRO A 146 -9.09 -2.89 10.97
N GLU A 147 -8.74 -2.55 9.74
CA GLU A 147 -9.65 -2.65 8.58
C GLU A 147 -10.36 -4.02 8.56
N GLY A 148 -11.69 -3.99 8.72
CA GLY A 148 -12.52 -5.18 8.70
C GLY A 148 -12.40 -6.10 9.92
N ARG A 149 -11.70 -5.69 10.99
CA ARG A 149 -11.62 -6.41 12.28
C ARG A 149 -12.71 -5.93 13.25
N GLN A 150 -13.25 -6.86 14.02
CA GLN A 150 -14.19 -6.55 15.10
C GLN A 150 -13.50 -6.42 16.46
N ASP A 151 -12.34 -7.06 16.63
CA ASP A 151 -11.55 -7.11 17.85
C ASP A 151 -10.27 -6.26 17.71
N ILE A 152 -10.10 -5.30 18.63
CA ILE A 152 -8.87 -4.51 18.76
C ILE A 152 -8.04 -5.12 19.91
N PRO A 153 -6.77 -5.51 19.67
CA PRO A 153 -5.89 -6.01 20.72
C PRO A 153 -5.70 -5.01 21.86
N SER A 154 -5.55 -5.50 23.09
CA SER A 154 -5.47 -4.65 24.29
C SER A 154 -4.28 -3.68 24.33
N HIS A 155 -3.25 -3.91 23.52
CA HIS A 155 -2.10 -3.04 23.39
C HIS A 155 -2.26 -1.97 22.28
N VAL A 156 -3.42 -1.91 21.63
CA VAL A 156 -3.72 -0.96 20.56
C VAL A 156 -4.92 -0.11 20.97
N ALA A 157 -4.79 1.21 20.85
CA ALA A 157 -5.89 2.15 20.99
C ALA A 157 -6.23 2.76 19.63
N THR A 158 -7.51 3.08 19.42
CA THR A 158 -8.00 3.65 18.16
C THR A 158 -8.53 5.07 18.33
N LEU A 159 -8.17 5.93 17.38
CA LEU A 159 -8.72 7.27 17.17
C LEU A 159 -9.80 7.19 16.11
N THR A 160 -10.91 7.89 16.33
CA THR A 160 -11.97 7.99 15.32
C THR A 160 -11.47 8.69 14.07
N ALA A 161 -11.75 8.08 12.91
CA ALA A 161 -11.36 8.66 11.63
C ALA A 161 -12.02 10.05 11.45
N PRO A 162 -11.25 11.09 11.11
CA PRO A 162 -11.81 12.44 10.97
C PRO A 162 -12.77 12.48 9.77
N CYS A 163 -14.06 12.63 10.05
CA CYS A 163 -15.11 12.69 9.02
C CYS A 163 -15.87 14.02 9.11
N SER A 164 -15.57 14.94 8.18
CA SER A 164 -16.21 16.26 8.11
C SER A 164 -17.63 16.22 7.52
N TYR A 165 -18.03 15.11 6.90
CA TYR A 165 -19.32 14.97 6.21
C TYR A 165 -20.37 14.20 7.03
N ARG A 166 -20.00 13.07 7.63
CA ARG A 166 -20.90 12.19 8.42
C ARG A 166 -20.38 11.86 9.83
N GLY A 167 -19.28 12.48 10.25
CA GLY A 167 -18.76 12.29 11.61
C GLY A 167 -19.56 13.08 12.65
N PRO A 168 -19.31 12.84 13.94
CA PRO A 168 -19.97 13.55 15.05
C PRO A 168 -19.85 15.07 14.99
N HIS A 169 -18.80 15.59 14.36
CA HIS A 169 -18.52 17.01 14.19
C HIS A 169 -18.74 17.51 12.76
N ALA A 170 -19.52 16.80 11.95
CA ALA A 170 -19.79 17.19 10.56
C ALA A 170 -20.37 18.61 10.46
N GLY A 171 -19.93 19.36 9.43
CA GLY A 171 -20.38 20.73 9.18
C GLY A 171 -19.85 21.80 10.15
N MET A 172 -19.11 21.41 11.19
CA MET A 172 -18.47 22.38 12.10
C MET A 172 -17.18 22.94 11.49
N GLN A 173 -16.87 24.20 11.80
CA GLN A 173 -15.52 24.73 11.61
C GLN A 173 -14.54 23.88 12.43
N ASN A 174 -13.43 23.49 11.81
CA ASN A 174 -12.41 22.60 12.38
C ASN A 174 -12.93 21.20 12.77
N SER A 175 -13.88 20.65 12.01
CA SER A 175 -14.44 19.31 12.25
C SER A 175 -13.36 18.23 12.42
N ALA A 176 -12.25 18.30 11.67
CA ALA A 176 -11.16 17.32 11.75
C ALA A 176 -10.48 17.30 13.13
N GLU A 177 -10.14 18.48 13.67
CA GLU A 177 -9.49 18.62 14.99
C GLU A 177 -10.42 18.14 16.11
N LYS A 178 -11.70 18.49 16.03
CA LYS A 178 -12.70 18.05 17.03
C LYS A 178 -12.87 16.54 17.07
N ASN A 179 -12.85 15.87 15.90
CA ASN A 179 -12.91 14.41 15.81
C ASN A 179 -11.70 13.72 16.47
N ILE A 180 -10.53 14.37 16.51
CA ILE A 180 -9.32 13.83 17.14
C ILE A 180 -9.38 14.01 18.67
N LEU A 181 -9.94 15.12 19.15
CA LEU A 181 -9.90 15.50 20.57
C LEU A 181 -11.09 14.97 21.41
N SER A 182 -12.13 14.41 20.78
CA SER A 182 -13.40 14.06 21.45
C SER A 182 -13.40 12.74 22.24
N ARG A 183 -12.25 12.06 22.40
CA ARG A 183 -12.15 10.74 23.05
C ARG A 183 -11.23 10.71 24.29
N ASN A 184 -11.23 11.81 25.06
CA ASN A 184 -10.67 11.85 26.42
C ASN A 184 -11.79 11.84 27.46
#